data_AF-A0A3S0HX69-F1
#
_entry.id   AF-A0A3S0HX69-F1
#
_cell.length_a   1.000
_cell.length_b   1.000
_cell.length_c   1.000
_cell.angle_alpha   90.00
_cell.angle_beta   90.00
_cell.angle_gamma   90.00
#
_symmetry.space_group_name_H-M   'P 1'
#
loop_
_entity.id
_entity.type
_entity.pdbx_description
1 polymer ?
#
loop_
_entity_poly.entity_id
_entity_poly.type
_entity_poly.pdbx_seq_one_letter_code
_entity_poly.pdbx_strand_id
1 'polypeptide(L)'
;MKKSICVAAVAVTLAAVFPATAQQSQQGQGQQTQQGNALAALPPALRAAVQSGNPQAISQAITTLSSGNTTQSANLAAQVVRAAEQIFSTNPKGGIEVAQAALNTVRNTPVQQSAPQQTQEVITTATRLFIRPEALRVAPEQTAALAASAVQASATTNNPTLAAATASQAVSTAEKILATNPAAAVQIASVAMQTVKENTVSNSAPQQALQTATTAARIVLAPSVQAIAPQQVASISAAAVQVASNPTVYQSSPNAAISVMAQSYAAVSTQAVTAVAPSAVAAMTQQLNQAATTTTLNQANPTNGTQINEILNKQSEEYRQATATATAPVTQQATQTTTQPTVQTLPTELDRTKTTSPS
;
A
#
# COMPACT_ATOMS: atom_id res chain seq x y z
N MET A 1 49.79 11.86 4.17
CA MET A 1 49.62 12.26 2.76
C MET A 1 48.17 12.70 2.54
N LYS A 2 47.91 14.01 2.53
CA LYS A 2 46.58 14.59 2.29
C LYS A 2 46.32 14.62 0.78
N LYS A 3 45.33 13.88 0.29
CA LYS A 3 44.88 13.99 -1.11
C LYS A 3 43.70 14.96 -1.17
N SER A 4 44.00 16.20 -1.56
CA SER A 4 43.00 17.19 -1.94
C SER A 4 42.40 16.81 -3.29
N ILE A 5 41.09 16.62 -3.36
CA ILE A 5 40.36 16.39 -4.60
C ILE A 5 39.68 17.72 -4.97
N CYS A 6 40.18 18.36 -6.03
CA CYS A 6 39.55 19.52 -6.66
C CYS A 6 38.26 19.07 -7.37
N VAL A 7 37.13 19.68 -7.01
CA VAL A 7 35.86 19.54 -7.74
C VAL A 7 35.80 20.66 -8.77
N ALA A 8 35.85 20.29 -10.04
CA ALA A 8 35.66 21.21 -11.17
C ALA A 8 34.16 21.49 -11.36
N ALA A 9 33.78 22.76 -11.30
CA ALA A 9 32.45 23.23 -11.65
C ALA A 9 32.29 23.24 -13.18
N VAL A 10 31.35 22.44 -13.69
CA VAL A 10 30.95 22.47 -15.10
C VAL A 10 29.60 23.18 -15.17
N ALA A 11 29.64 24.44 -15.60
CA ALA A 11 28.46 25.21 -16.00
C ALA A 11 28.14 24.87 -17.45
N VAL A 12 26.94 24.31 -17.70
CA VAL A 12 26.38 24.18 -19.06
C VAL A 12 25.05 24.91 -19.10
N THR A 13 25.11 26.15 -19.58
CA THR A 13 24.00 26.89 -20.16
C THR A 13 24.09 26.74 -21.67
N LEU A 14 23.12 26.05 -22.30
CA LEU A 14 22.81 26.24 -23.71
C LEU A 14 21.29 26.20 -23.89
N ALA A 15 20.74 27.36 -24.22
CA ALA A 15 19.35 27.53 -24.66
C ALA A 15 19.21 27.02 -26.11
N ALA A 16 18.20 26.20 -26.35
CA ALA A 16 17.77 25.82 -27.69
C ALA A 16 16.31 26.22 -27.89
N VAL A 17 16.09 27.18 -28.78
CA VAL A 17 14.79 27.62 -29.29
C VAL A 17 14.33 26.58 -30.30
N PHE A 18 13.21 25.90 -30.04
CA PHE A 18 12.60 24.98 -31.01
C PHE A 18 11.42 25.66 -31.73
N PRO A 19 11.28 25.47 -33.06
CA PRO A 19 10.15 25.96 -33.82
C PRO A 19 8.88 25.17 -33.50
N ALA A 20 7.77 25.89 -33.28
CA ALA A 20 6.45 25.32 -33.08
C ALA A 20 5.91 24.75 -34.40
N THR A 21 6.02 23.44 -34.60
CA THR A 21 5.26 22.71 -35.62
C THR A 21 3.90 22.31 -35.03
N ALA A 22 2.83 22.90 -35.56
CA ALA A 22 1.46 22.50 -35.30
C ALA A 22 1.21 21.09 -35.88
N GLN A 23 1.38 20.06 -35.06
CA GLN A 23 1.08 18.68 -35.44
C GLN A 23 -0.38 18.39 -35.12
N GLN A 24 -1.18 18.45 -36.18
CA GLN A 24 -2.62 18.26 -36.22
C GLN A 24 -3.00 16.84 -35.78
N SER A 25 -3.99 16.78 -34.90
CA SER A 25 -4.60 15.63 -34.26
C SER A 25 -5.09 14.55 -35.24
N GLN A 26 -4.44 13.38 -35.24
CA GLN A 26 -4.97 12.15 -35.82
C GLN A 26 -4.57 10.96 -34.94
N GLN A 27 -5.12 10.91 -33.72
CA GLN A 27 -4.85 9.81 -32.79
C GLN A 27 -6.08 9.58 -31.90
N GLY A 28 -6.81 8.49 -32.16
CA GLY A 28 -7.90 8.06 -31.29
C GLY A 28 -8.92 7.18 -32.00
N GLN A 29 -8.60 5.89 -32.21
CA GLN A 29 -9.60 4.81 -32.34
C GLN A 29 -9.03 3.36 -32.40
N GLY A 30 -7.71 3.14 -32.27
CA GLY A 30 -7.12 1.82 -32.53
C GLY A 30 -6.72 0.93 -31.35
N GLN A 31 -6.78 1.37 -30.08
CA GLN A 31 -6.17 0.62 -28.96
C GLN A 31 -7.13 -0.22 -28.11
N GLN A 32 -8.44 -0.22 -28.36
CA GLN A 32 -9.40 -0.98 -27.54
C GLN A 32 -9.64 -2.43 -28.00
N THR A 33 -9.19 -2.84 -29.19
CA THR A 33 -9.47 -4.19 -29.73
C THR A 33 -8.42 -5.26 -29.42
N GLN A 34 -7.22 -4.92 -28.95
CA GLN A 34 -6.21 -5.94 -28.57
C GLN A 34 -6.42 -6.56 -27.19
N GLN A 35 -7.28 -6.00 -26.34
CA GLN A 35 -7.51 -6.49 -24.98
C GLN A 35 -8.48 -7.69 -24.92
N GLY A 36 -9.19 -7.99 -26.01
CA GLY A 36 -10.25 -9.01 -26.04
C GLY A 36 -9.81 -10.47 -26.06
N ASN A 37 -8.53 -10.78 -26.33
CA ASN A 37 -8.12 -12.16 -26.60
C ASN A 37 -6.92 -12.69 -25.79
N ALA A 38 -6.57 -12.05 -24.67
CA ALA A 38 -5.45 -12.50 -23.83
C ALA A 38 -5.66 -13.94 -23.32
N LEU A 39 -6.90 -14.31 -22.97
CA LEU A 39 -7.25 -15.65 -22.53
C LEU A 39 -7.13 -16.71 -23.64
N ALA A 40 -7.41 -16.37 -24.91
CA ALA A 40 -7.28 -17.31 -26.02
C ALA A 40 -5.84 -17.45 -26.53
N ALA A 41 -5.00 -16.46 -26.26
CA ALA A 41 -3.56 -16.52 -26.54
C ALA A 41 -2.79 -17.46 -25.59
N LEU A 42 -3.41 -17.86 -24.46
CA LEU A 42 -2.79 -18.81 -23.53
C LEU A 42 -2.71 -20.22 -24.13
N PRO A 43 -1.62 -20.96 -23.88
CA PRO A 43 -1.55 -22.39 -24.16
C PRO A 43 -2.74 -23.16 -23.56
N PRO A 44 -3.27 -24.21 -24.21
CA PRO A 44 -4.51 -24.87 -23.77
C PRO A 44 -4.51 -25.33 -22.31
N ALA A 45 -3.40 -25.91 -21.82
CA ALA A 45 -3.28 -26.33 -20.43
C ALA A 45 -3.32 -25.15 -19.44
N LEU A 46 -2.64 -24.06 -19.78
CA LEU A 46 -2.60 -22.86 -18.96
C LEU A 46 -3.95 -22.11 -18.99
N ARG A 47 -4.62 -22.08 -20.14
CA ARG A 47 -5.98 -21.54 -20.27
C ARG A 47 -6.97 -22.31 -19.39
N ALA A 48 -6.93 -23.64 -19.40
CA ALA A 48 -7.79 -24.46 -18.55
C ALA A 48 -7.50 -24.22 -17.06
N ALA A 49 -6.22 -24.13 -16.68
CA ALA A 49 -5.83 -23.80 -15.32
C ALA A 49 -6.34 -22.41 -14.88
N VAL A 50 -6.20 -21.39 -15.74
CA VAL A 50 -6.70 -20.03 -15.48
C VAL A 50 -8.23 -20.01 -15.37
N GLN A 51 -8.94 -20.71 -16.25
CA GLN A 51 -10.41 -20.83 -16.20
C GLN A 51 -10.89 -21.57 -14.95
N SER A 52 -10.11 -22.51 -14.41
CA SER A 52 -10.43 -23.21 -13.17
C SER A 52 -10.30 -22.31 -11.93
N GLY A 53 -9.60 -21.18 -12.03
CA GLY A 53 -9.30 -20.31 -10.88
C GLY A 53 -8.35 -20.91 -9.85
N ASN A 54 -7.78 -22.11 -10.10
CA ASN A 54 -6.92 -22.80 -9.15
C ASN A 54 -5.45 -22.33 -9.27
N PRO A 55 -4.89 -21.59 -8.29
CA PRO A 55 -3.54 -21.04 -8.39
C PRO A 55 -2.44 -22.12 -8.41
N GLN A 56 -2.68 -23.28 -7.79
CA GLN A 56 -1.78 -24.44 -7.86
C GLN A 56 -1.76 -25.02 -9.27
N ALA A 57 -2.92 -25.17 -9.92
CA ALA A 57 -3.01 -25.65 -11.29
C ALA A 57 -2.30 -24.69 -12.28
N ILE A 58 -2.43 -23.38 -12.07
CA ILE A 58 -1.74 -22.37 -12.88
C ILE A 58 -0.23 -22.51 -12.71
N SER A 59 0.25 -22.62 -11.47
CA SER A 59 1.68 -22.77 -11.18
C SER A 59 2.24 -24.06 -11.79
N GLN A 60 1.53 -25.18 -11.66
CA GLN A 60 1.90 -26.46 -12.27
C GLN A 60 1.95 -26.35 -13.81
N ALA A 61 0.94 -25.75 -14.43
CA ALA A 61 0.91 -25.56 -15.88
C ALA A 61 2.09 -24.70 -16.36
N ILE A 62 2.45 -23.63 -15.64
CA ILE A 62 3.64 -22.83 -15.97
C ILE A 62 4.91 -23.68 -15.85
N THR A 63 5.10 -24.40 -14.75
CA THR A 63 6.29 -25.25 -14.55
C THR A 63 6.43 -26.33 -15.61
N THR A 64 5.34 -27.01 -15.98
CA THR A 64 5.35 -28.03 -17.01
C THR A 64 5.63 -27.44 -18.40
N LEU A 65 4.95 -26.35 -18.77
CA LEU A 65 5.10 -25.73 -20.08
C LEU A 65 6.44 -24.99 -20.25
N SER A 66 7.06 -24.53 -19.16
CA SER A 66 8.36 -23.89 -19.23
C SER A 66 9.51 -24.87 -19.32
N SER A 67 9.28 -26.16 -19.02
CA SER A 67 10.31 -27.21 -18.99
C SER A 67 11.56 -26.80 -18.20
N GLY A 68 11.39 -26.03 -17.11
CA GLY A 68 12.49 -25.49 -16.29
C GLY A 68 13.18 -24.23 -16.84
N ASN A 69 12.78 -23.73 -18.01
CA ASN A 69 13.31 -22.48 -18.57
C ASN A 69 12.72 -21.27 -17.83
N THR A 70 13.60 -20.49 -17.19
CA THR A 70 13.23 -19.34 -16.36
C THR A 70 12.62 -18.20 -17.18
N THR A 71 13.18 -17.89 -18.35
CA THR A 71 12.65 -16.87 -19.28
C THR A 71 11.26 -17.24 -19.78
N GLN A 72 11.05 -18.50 -20.16
CA GLN A 72 9.74 -18.99 -20.58
C GLN A 72 8.72 -18.95 -19.44
N SER A 73 9.13 -19.30 -18.21
CA SER A 73 8.29 -19.18 -17.02
C SER A 73 7.81 -17.73 -16.81
N ALA A 74 8.71 -16.76 -16.97
CA ALA A 74 8.37 -15.34 -16.86
C ALA A 74 7.40 -14.88 -17.96
N ASN A 75 7.63 -15.31 -19.21
CA ASN A 75 6.75 -15.00 -20.33
C ASN A 75 5.34 -15.56 -20.12
N LEU A 76 5.22 -16.80 -19.63
CA LEU A 76 3.95 -17.42 -19.30
C LEU A 76 3.26 -16.69 -18.15
N ALA A 77 3.98 -16.32 -17.08
CA ALA A 77 3.45 -15.53 -15.98
C ALA A 77 2.93 -14.15 -16.45
N ALA A 78 3.64 -13.49 -17.37
CA ALA A 78 3.20 -12.24 -17.98
C ALA A 78 1.89 -12.42 -18.78
N GLN A 79 1.75 -13.51 -19.53
CA GLN A 79 0.48 -13.79 -20.22
C GLN A 79 -0.66 -14.09 -19.24
N VAL A 80 -0.38 -14.83 -18.15
CA VAL A 80 -1.36 -15.16 -17.11
C VAL A 80 -1.88 -13.91 -16.41
N VAL A 81 -1.01 -12.94 -16.05
CA VAL A 81 -1.48 -11.71 -15.40
C VAL A 81 -2.30 -10.82 -16.34
N ARG A 82 -2.01 -10.82 -17.66
CA ARG A 82 -2.86 -10.13 -18.65
C ARG A 82 -4.23 -10.80 -18.77
N ALA A 83 -4.27 -12.14 -18.72
CA ALA A 83 -5.54 -12.87 -18.65
C ALA A 83 -6.29 -12.58 -17.33
N ALA A 84 -5.57 -12.42 -16.22
CA ALA A 84 -6.14 -12.00 -14.94
C ALA A 84 -6.85 -10.63 -15.04
N GLU A 85 -6.25 -9.66 -15.73
CA GLU A 85 -6.90 -8.36 -16.01
C GLU A 85 -8.20 -8.48 -16.80
N GLN A 86 -8.26 -9.40 -17.77
CA GLN A 86 -9.47 -9.67 -18.54
C GLN A 86 -10.55 -10.30 -17.66
N ILE A 87 -10.21 -11.35 -16.90
CA ILE A 87 -11.12 -12.05 -16.00
C ILE A 87 -11.66 -11.12 -14.92
N PHE A 88 -10.84 -10.19 -14.44
CA PHE A 88 -11.22 -9.26 -13.38
C PHE A 88 -12.49 -8.47 -13.69
N SER A 89 -12.74 -8.14 -14.97
CA SER A 89 -13.95 -7.41 -15.38
C SER A 89 -15.26 -8.18 -15.11
N THR A 90 -15.22 -9.51 -15.12
CA THR A 90 -16.37 -10.39 -14.91
C THR A 90 -16.33 -11.15 -13.58
N ASN A 91 -15.13 -11.41 -13.05
CA ASN A 91 -14.89 -12.12 -11.81
C ASN A 91 -13.65 -11.53 -11.10
N PRO A 92 -13.81 -10.45 -10.31
CA PRO A 92 -12.71 -9.78 -9.63
C PRO A 92 -11.91 -10.71 -8.71
N LYS A 93 -12.59 -11.60 -7.96
CA LYS A 93 -11.95 -12.56 -7.05
C LYS A 93 -11.04 -13.53 -7.82
N GLY A 94 -11.57 -14.14 -8.89
CA GLY A 94 -10.77 -15.03 -9.75
C GLY A 94 -9.60 -14.30 -10.41
N GLY A 95 -9.79 -13.05 -10.85
CA GLY A 95 -8.70 -12.22 -11.38
C GLY A 95 -7.56 -12.02 -10.37
N ILE A 96 -7.87 -11.76 -9.09
CA ILE A 96 -6.85 -11.60 -8.05
C ILE A 96 -6.08 -12.91 -7.80
N GLU A 97 -6.79 -14.05 -7.71
CA GLU A 97 -6.18 -15.37 -7.49
C GLU A 97 -5.23 -15.76 -8.64
N VAL A 98 -5.65 -15.52 -9.89
CA VAL A 98 -4.82 -15.75 -11.10
C VAL A 98 -3.58 -14.85 -11.09
N ALA A 99 -3.73 -13.57 -10.75
CA ALA A 99 -2.60 -12.64 -10.65
C ALA A 99 -1.61 -13.05 -9.55
N GLN A 100 -2.10 -13.57 -8.42
CA GLN A 100 -1.26 -14.06 -7.34
C GLN A 100 -0.41 -15.27 -7.76
N ALA A 101 -0.97 -16.19 -8.55
CA ALA A 101 -0.22 -17.33 -9.10
C ALA A 101 0.91 -16.88 -10.06
N ALA A 102 0.62 -15.92 -10.95
CA ALA A 102 1.63 -15.33 -11.82
C ALA A 102 2.75 -14.66 -11.02
N LEU A 103 2.39 -13.92 -9.97
CA LEU A 103 3.34 -13.24 -9.11
C LEU A 103 4.24 -14.21 -8.34
N ASN A 104 3.68 -15.31 -7.83
CA ASN A 104 4.45 -16.36 -7.16
C ASN A 104 5.49 -17.00 -8.09
N THR A 105 5.21 -17.08 -9.39
CA THR A 105 6.17 -17.58 -10.39
C THR A 105 7.36 -16.64 -10.54
N VAL A 106 7.14 -15.34 -10.69
CA VAL A 106 8.22 -14.35 -10.91
C VAL A 106 8.97 -13.97 -9.64
N ARG A 107 8.47 -14.35 -8.46
CA ARG A 107 9.19 -14.22 -7.18
C ARG A 107 10.39 -15.15 -7.06
N ASN A 108 10.51 -16.15 -7.93
CA ASN A 108 11.64 -17.06 -7.93
C ASN A 108 12.92 -16.35 -8.42
N THR A 109 13.97 -16.29 -7.60
CA THR A 109 15.20 -15.52 -7.87
C THR A 109 15.82 -15.79 -9.25
N PRO A 110 16.02 -17.05 -9.70
CA PRO A 110 16.41 -17.37 -11.07
C PRO A 110 15.59 -16.68 -12.18
N VAL A 111 14.28 -16.55 -12.00
CA VAL A 111 13.39 -15.89 -12.97
C VAL A 111 13.67 -14.39 -13.04
N GLN A 112 13.89 -13.76 -11.89
CA GLN A 112 14.16 -12.32 -11.81
C GLN A 112 15.47 -11.93 -12.47
N GLN A 113 16.51 -12.77 -12.31
CA GLN A 113 17.81 -12.55 -12.94
C GLN A 113 17.77 -12.78 -14.45
N SER A 114 16.99 -13.77 -14.91
CA SER A 114 16.93 -14.15 -16.32
C SER A 114 15.96 -13.31 -17.16
N ALA A 115 14.90 -12.77 -16.54
CA ALA A 115 13.81 -12.08 -17.21
C ALA A 115 13.27 -10.89 -16.38
N PRO A 116 14.11 -9.87 -16.12
CA PRO A 116 13.74 -8.74 -15.28
C PRO A 116 12.58 -7.92 -15.88
N GLN A 117 12.51 -7.75 -17.20
CA GLN A 117 11.45 -6.96 -17.84
C GLN A 117 10.07 -7.60 -17.63
N GLN A 118 9.95 -8.91 -17.83
CA GLN A 118 8.71 -9.66 -17.61
C GLN A 118 8.29 -9.63 -16.14
N THR A 119 9.25 -9.72 -15.23
CA THR A 119 8.99 -9.60 -13.79
C THR A 119 8.40 -8.23 -13.45
N GLN A 120 8.98 -7.16 -13.98
CA GLN A 120 8.47 -5.80 -13.80
C GLN A 120 7.07 -5.62 -14.41
N GLU A 121 6.81 -6.22 -15.57
CA GLU A 121 5.49 -6.20 -16.19
C GLU A 121 4.45 -6.91 -15.30
N VAL A 122 4.78 -8.09 -14.76
CA VAL A 122 3.89 -8.84 -13.86
C VAL A 122 3.56 -8.04 -12.61
N ILE A 123 4.57 -7.45 -11.98
CA ILE A 123 4.38 -6.61 -10.78
C ILE A 123 3.51 -5.40 -11.12
N THR A 124 3.83 -4.66 -12.18
CA THR A 124 3.06 -3.47 -12.59
C THR A 124 1.60 -3.81 -12.85
N THR A 125 1.35 -4.94 -13.51
CA THR A 125 -0.01 -5.40 -13.83
C THR A 125 -0.77 -5.84 -12.59
N ALA A 126 -0.15 -6.64 -11.71
CA ALA A 126 -0.72 -7.02 -10.41
C ALA A 126 -1.04 -5.78 -9.57
N THR A 127 -0.19 -4.76 -9.65
CA THR A 127 -0.39 -3.50 -8.96
C THR A 127 -1.60 -2.72 -9.47
N ARG A 128 -1.79 -2.65 -10.80
CA ARG A 128 -3.03 -2.08 -11.36
C ARG A 128 -4.27 -2.82 -10.91
N LEU A 129 -4.21 -4.14 -10.72
CA LEU A 129 -5.34 -4.94 -10.26
C LEU A 129 -5.74 -4.62 -8.83
N PHE A 130 -4.80 -4.59 -7.87
CA PHE A 130 -5.16 -4.40 -6.45
C PHE A 130 -5.62 -2.97 -6.13
N ILE A 131 -5.28 -1.98 -6.95
CA ILE A 131 -5.71 -0.58 -6.76
C ILE A 131 -7.17 -0.35 -7.19
N ARG A 132 -7.75 -1.27 -7.99
CA ARG A 132 -9.12 -1.14 -8.50
C ARG A 132 -10.13 -1.18 -7.35
N PRO A 133 -11.10 -0.25 -7.30
CA PRO A 133 -12.13 -0.24 -6.25
C PRO A 133 -12.90 -1.57 -6.13
N GLU A 134 -13.12 -2.27 -7.24
CA GLU A 134 -13.83 -3.55 -7.27
C GLU A 134 -13.08 -4.64 -6.53
N ALA A 135 -11.74 -4.63 -6.56
CA ALA A 135 -10.90 -5.58 -5.84
C ALA A 135 -11.13 -5.43 -4.32
N LEU A 136 -11.10 -4.18 -3.86
CA LEU A 136 -11.29 -3.81 -2.46
C LEU A 136 -12.69 -4.15 -1.95
N ARG A 137 -13.72 -3.97 -2.80
CA ARG A 137 -15.10 -4.24 -2.43
C ARG A 137 -15.42 -5.74 -2.36
N VAL A 138 -14.89 -6.53 -3.29
CA VAL A 138 -15.26 -7.95 -3.45
C VAL A 138 -14.38 -8.88 -2.64
N ALA A 139 -13.08 -8.57 -2.52
CA ALA A 139 -12.08 -9.46 -1.97
C ALA A 139 -10.95 -8.69 -1.24
N PRO A 140 -11.27 -7.93 -0.17
CA PRO A 140 -10.30 -7.04 0.49
C PRO A 140 -9.08 -7.79 1.05
N GLU A 141 -9.28 -9.00 1.60
CA GLU A 141 -8.20 -9.83 2.13
C GLU A 141 -7.26 -10.34 1.04
N GLN A 142 -7.81 -10.88 -0.06
CA GLN A 142 -7.02 -11.36 -1.20
C GLN A 142 -6.30 -10.19 -1.89
N THR A 143 -6.96 -9.04 -1.97
CA THR A 143 -6.38 -7.80 -2.51
C THR A 143 -5.19 -7.35 -1.67
N ALA A 144 -5.31 -7.39 -0.35
CA ALA A 144 -4.21 -7.07 0.56
C ALA A 144 -3.04 -8.05 0.44
N ALA A 145 -3.33 -9.36 0.35
CA ALA A 145 -2.31 -10.38 0.14
C ALA A 145 -1.58 -10.20 -1.21
N LEU A 146 -2.30 -9.84 -2.28
CA LEU A 146 -1.74 -9.51 -3.57
C LEU A 146 -0.84 -8.27 -3.49
N ALA A 147 -1.30 -7.20 -2.84
CA ALA A 147 -0.53 -5.97 -2.66
C ALA A 147 0.77 -6.22 -1.88
N ALA A 148 0.70 -6.93 -0.74
CA ALA A 148 1.87 -7.30 0.04
C ALA A 148 2.86 -8.17 -0.78
N SER A 149 2.35 -9.13 -1.54
CA SER A 149 3.17 -9.97 -2.41
C SER A 149 3.84 -9.16 -3.52
N ALA A 150 3.15 -8.17 -4.09
CA ALA A 150 3.67 -7.33 -5.17
C ALA A 150 4.80 -6.43 -4.65
N VAL A 151 4.64 -5.86 -3.46
CA VAL A 151 5.71 -5.11 -2.78
C VAL A 151 6.93 -6.01 -2.53
N GLN A 152 6.73 -7.21 -1.96
CA GLN A 152 7.83 -8.16 -1.73
C GLN A 152 8.56 -8.55 -3.03
N ALA A 153 7.82 -8.82 -4.11
CA ALA A 153 8.41 -9.12 -5.41
C ALA A 153 9.19 -7.92 -5.97
N SER A 154 8.63 -6.71 -5.87
CA SER A 154 9.27 -5.49 -6.38
C SER A 154 10.62 -5.20 -5.71
N ALA A 155 10.73 -5.45 -4.40
CA ALA A 155 11.97 -5.26 -3.64
C ALA A 155 13.14 -6.12 -4.15
N THR A 156 12.85 -7.20 -4.87
CA THR A 156 13.86 -8.14 -5.38
C THR A 156 14.29 -7.86 -6.83
N THR A 157 13.65 -6.92 -7.53
CA THR A 157 13.89 -6.66 -8.97
C THR A 157 15.16 -5.85 -9.29
N ASN A 158 15.93 -5.44 -8.28
CA ASN A 158 17.02 -4.44 -8.41
C ASN A 158 16.55 -3.11 -9.06
N ASN A 159 15.25 -2.83 -9.05
CA ASN A 159 14.67 -1.58 -9.53
C ASN A 159 14.06 -0.82 -8.33
N PRO A 160 14.86 0.03 -7.65
CA PRO A 160 14.41 0.72 -6.44
C PRO A 160 13.24 1.68 -6.71
N THR A 161 13.15 2.28 -7.89
CA THR A 161 12.04 3.17 -8.27
C THR A 161 10.72 2.40 -8.40
N LEU A 162 10.75 1.21 -9.02
CA LEU A 162 9.57 0.34 -9.08
C LEU A 162 9.16 -0.14 -7.68
N ALA A 163 10.12 -0.48 -6.83
CA ALA A 163 9.86 -0.90 -5.46
C ALA A 163 9.18 0.21 -4.65
N ALA A 164 9.68 1.46 -4.74
CA ALA A 164 9.07 2.61 -4.09
C ALA A 164 7.66 2.92 -4.62
N ALA A 165 7.47 2.88 -5.94
CA ALA A 165 6.16 3.13 -6.56
C ALA A 165 5.12 2.07 -6.13
N THR A 166 5.52 0.79 -6.13
CA THR A 166 4.65 -0.31 -5.70
C THR A 166 4.32 -0.20 -4.21
N ALA A 167 5.30 0.14 -3.36
CA ALA A 167 5.09 0.37 -1.93
C ALA A 167 4.12 1.53 -1.66
N SER A 168 4.28 2.67 -2.35
CA SER A 168 3.38 3.84 -2.21
C SER A 168 1.94 3.50 -2.61
N GLN A 169 1.76 2.77 -3.72
CA GLN A 169 0.45 2.33 -4.19
C GLN A 169 -0.18 1.29 -3.24
N ALA A 170 0.63 0.39 -2.68
CA ALA A 170 0.18 -0.59 -1.70
C ALA A 170 -0.29 0.09 -0.41
N VAL A 171 0.44 1.05 0.16
CA VAL A 171 -0.04 1.76 1.37
C VAL A 171 -1.25 2.64 1.11
N SER A 172 -1.38 3.22 -0.09
CA SER A 172 -2.60 3.93 -0.49
C SER A 172 -3.81 2.99 -0.53
N THR A 173 -3.59 1.73 -0.91
CA THR A 173 -4.61 0.67 -0.87
C THR A 173 -4.91 0.25 0.56
N ALA A 174 -3.87 0.12 1.40
CA ALA A 174 -3.99 -0.15 2.82
C ALA A 174 -4.86 0.89 3.54
N GLU A 175 -4.64 2.18 3.25
CA GLU A 175 -5.44 3.27 3.80
C GLU A 175 -6.93 3.15 3.41
N LYS A 176 -7.24 2.77 2.17
CA LYS A 176 -8.63 2.57 1.71
C LYS A 176 -9.34 1.42 2.40
N ILE A 177 -8.63 0.34 2.73
CA ILE A 177 -9.23 -0.83 3.41
C ILE A 177 -9.18 -0.71 4.93
N LEU A 178 -8.55 0.32 5.48
CA LEU A 178 -8.33 0.50 6.91
C LEU A 178 -9.61 0.39 7.74
N ALA A 179 -10.71 0.99 7.26
CA ALA A 179 -11.99 0.97 7.96
C ALA A 179 -12.65 -0.42 7.98
N THR A 180 -12.43 -1.24 6.95
CA THR A 180 -13.07 -2.55 6.79
C THR A 180 -12.19 -3.71 7.25
N ASN A 181 -10.87 -3.58 7.13
CA ASN A 181 -9.88 -4.60 7.47
C ASN A 181 -8.57 -3.96 7.96
N PRO A 182 -8.55 -3.46 9.20
CA PRO A 182 -7.37 -2.81 9.79
C PRO A 182 -6.16 -3.75 9.89
N ALA A 183 -6.36 -5.05 10.14
CA ALA A 183 -5.26 -6.02 10.20
C ALA A 183 -4.52 -6.13 8.85
N ALA A 184 -5.27 -6.24 7.76
CA ALA A 184 -4.71 -6.27 6.41
C ALA A 184 -4.00 -4.95 6.04
N ALA A 185 -4.58 -3.81 6.43
CA ALA A 185 -3.96 -2.50 6.22
C ALA A 185 -2.58 -2.40 6.90
N VAL A 186 -2.49 -2.86 8.15
CA VAL A 186 -1.22 -2.91 8.92
C VAL A 186 -0.21 -3.82 8.26
N GLN A 187 -0.63 -5.00 7.79
CA GLN A 187 0.27 -5.92 7.11
C GLN A 187 0.89 -5.30 5.85
N ILE A 188 0.07 -4.66 5.01
CA ILE A 188 0.57 -3.97 3.81
C ILE A 188 1.51 -2.82 4.18
N ALA A 189 1.13 -1.99 5.15
CA ALA A 189 1.94 -0.88 5.63
C ALA A 189 3.30 -1.36 6.16
N SER A 190 3.32 -2.45 6.93
CA SER A 190 4.56 -3.06 7.43
C SER A 190 5.49 -3.50 6.29
N VAL A 191 4.95 -4.20 5.29
CA VAL A 191 5.75 -4.69 4.16
C VAL A 191 6.26 -3.53 3.31
N ALA A 192 5.42 -2.53 3.02
CA ALA A 192 5.81 -1.34 2.27
C ALA A 192 6.89 -0.53 2.99
N MET A 193 6.76 -0.34 4.31
CA MET A 193 7.77 0.35 5.11
C MET A 193 9.09 -0.40 5.18
N GLN A 194 9.07 -1.73 5.25
CA GLN A 194 10.27 -2.55 5.16
C GLN A 194 10.98 -2.38 3.80
N THR A 195 10.24 -2.16 2.71
CA THR A 195 10.82 -1.91 1.39
C THR A 195 11.40 -0.50 1.27
N VAL A 196 10.68 0.54 1.69
CA VAL A 196 11.14 1.93 1.49
C VAL A 196 12.22 2.37 2.49
N LYS A 197 12.41 1.65 3.60
CA LYS A 197 13.51 1.92 4.54
C LYS A 197 14.88 1.46 4.03
N GLU A 198 14.91 0.65 2.98
CA GLU A 198 16.16 0.27 2.33
C GLU A 198 16.82 1.51 1.70
N ASN A 199 18.07 1.79 2.07
CA ASN A 199 18.76 3.03 1.67
C ASN A 199 18.79 3.23 0.14
N THR A 200 18.92 2.14 -0.63
CA THR A 200 18.89 2.19 -2.10
C THR A 200 17.54 2.69 -2.63
N VAL A 201 16.44 2.27 -2.00
CA VAL A 201 15.08 2.69 -2.37
C VAL A 201 14.84 4.15 -1.97
N SER A 202 15.15 4.50 -0.72
CA SER A 202 14.94 5.86 -0.20
C SER A 202 15.77 6.91 -0.93
N ASN A 203 16.97 6.57 -1.40
CA ASN A 203 17.82 7.48 -2.17
C ASN A 203 17.40 7.60 -3.64
N SER A 204 16.83 6.54 -4.23
CA SER A 204 16.45 6.54 -5.65
C SER A 204 15.07 7.18 -5.89
N ALA A 205 14.17 7.10 -4.91
CA ALA A 205 12.80 7.59 -5.00
C ALA A 205 12.36 8.27 -3.69
N PRO A 206 13.03 9.38 -3.28
CA PRO A 206 12.83 9.97 -1.96
C PRO A 206 11.40 10.48 -1.74
N GLN A 207 10.75 11.06 -2.76
CA GLN A 207 9.37 11.53 -2.64
C GLN A 207 8.38 10.37 -2.40
N GLN A 208 8.53 9.26 -3.12
CA GLN A 208 7.68 8.07 -2.96
C GLN A 208 7.93 7.39 -1.60
N ALA A 209 9.18 7.35 -1.14
CA ALA A 209 9.50 6.85 0.19
C ALA A 209 8.83 7.70 1.29
N LEU A 210 8.90 9.03 1.18
CA LEU A 210 8.24 9.94 2.12
C LEU A 210 6.72 9.84 2.08
N GLN A 211 6.14 9.73 0.88
CA GLN A 211 4.70 9.52 0.72
C GLN A 211 4.26 8.20 1.38
N THR A 212 5.06 7.14 1.21
CA THR A 212 4.81 5.84 1.84
C THR A 212 4.83 5.96 3.36
N ALA A 213 5.85 6.61 3.92
CA ALA A 213 5.96 6.86 5.35
C ALA A 213 4.81 7.74 5.90
N THR A 214 4.38 8.75 5.14
CA THR A 214 3.24 9.61 5.49
C THR A 214 1.94 8.85 5.58
N THR A 215 1.64 7.99 4.60
CA THR A 215 0.43 7.17 4.63
C THR A 215 0.52 6.09 5.71
N ALA A 216 1.68 5.46 5.90
CA ALA A 216 1.89 4.50 6.97
C ALA A 216 1.69 5.12 8.36
N ALA A 217 2.21 6.34 8.59
CA ALA A 217 2.01 7.09 9.84
C ALA A 217 0.52 7.36 10.13
N ARG A 218 -0.26 7.72 9.12
CA ARG A 218 -1.72 7.90 9.25
C ARG A 218 -2.44 6.59 9.58
N ILE A 219 -2.04 5.47 8.97
CA ILE A 219 -2.61 4.14 9.25
C ILE A 219 -2.38 3.75 10.72
N VAL A 220 -1.16 3.92 11.24
CA VAL A 220 -0.83 3.50 12.62
C VAL A 220 -1.38 4.44 13.70
N LEU A 221 -1.78 5.66 13.32
CA LEU A 221 -2.48 6.58 14.20
C LEU A 221 -3.94 6.18 14.42
N ALA A 222 -4.50 5.31 13.58
CA ALA A 222 -5.89 4.88 13.73
C ALA A 222 -6.09 4.02 14.99
N PRO A 223 -7.08 4.33 15.86
CA PRO A 223 -7.31 3.58 17.10
C PRO A 223 -7.60 2.09 16.88
N SER A 224 -8.32 1.73 15.81
CA SER A 224 -8.61 0.33 15.46
C SER A 224 -7.34 -0.47 15.17
N VAL A 225 -6.33 0.16 14.56
CA VAL A 225 -5.04 -0.45 14.27
C VAL A 225 -4.22 -0.64 15.55
N GLN A 226 -4.21 0.36 16.43
CA GLN A 226 -3.51 0.28 17.72
C GLN A 226 -4.08 -0.82 18.62
N ALA A 227 -5.40 -1.01 18.60
CA ALA A 227 -6.06 -2.07 19.36
C ALA A 227 -5.74 -3.48 18.83
N ILE A 228 -5.62 -3.64 17.51
CA ILE A 228 -5.48 -4.95 16.87
C ILE A 228 -4.01 -5.38 16.73
N ALA A 229 -3.10 -4.44 16.45
CA ALA A 229 -1.71 -4.74 16.10
C ALA A 229 -0.69 -3.76 16.74
N PRO A 230 -0.68 -3.61 18.08
CA PRO A 230 0.16 -2.62 18.76
C PRO A 230 1.67 -2.82 18.53
N GLN A 231 2.15 -4.07 18.46
CA GLN A 231 3.55 -4.39 18.18
C GLN A 231 3.96 -3.93 16.76
N GLN A 232 3.08 -4.11 15.78
CA GLN A 232 3.31 -3.70 14.40
C GLN A 232 3.24 -2.18 14.26
N VAL A 233 2.35 -1.51 15.00
CA VAL A 233 2.31 -0.04 15.08
C VAL A 233 3.66 0.52 15.52
N ALA A 234 4.25 -0.05 16.58
CA ALA A 234 5.58 0.34 17.04
C ALA A 234 6.66 0.16 15.95
N SER A 235 6.65 -0.98 15.28
CA SER A 235 7.62 -1.33 14.24
C SER A 235 7.51 -0.43 13.00
N ILE A 236 6.28 -0.18 12.54
CA ILE A 236 5.99 0.69 11.40
C ILE A 236 6.39 2.14 11.72
N SER A 237 6.05 2.62 12.91
CA SER A 237 6.36 3.99 13.33
C SER A 237 7.87 4.21 13.41
N ALA A 238 8.63 3.24 13.95
CA ALA A 238 10.09 3.31 13.96
C ALA A 238 10.68 3.34 12.55
N ALA A 239 10.16 2.51 11.63
CA ALA A 239 10.57 2.53 10.23
C ALA A 239 10.21 3.87 9.55
N ALA A 240 9.06 4.46 9.87
CA ALA A 240 8.62 5.74 9.33
C ALA A 240 9.52 6.91 9.79
N VAL A 241 9.90 6.94 11.08
CA VAL A 241 10.89 7.91 11.59
C VAL A 241 12.26 7.71 10.92
N GLN A 242 12.69 6.47 10.71
CA GLN A 242 13.96 6.17 10.03
C GLN A 242 13.96 6.66 8.57
N VAL A 243 12.86 6.43 7.83
CA VAL A 243 12.70 6.94 6.46
C VAL A 243 12.66 8.47 6.45
N ALA A 244 11.87 9.08 7.34
CA ALA A 244 11.73 10.53 7.41
C ALA A 244 13.04 11.23 7.82
N SER A 245 13.89 10.60 8.63
CA SER A 245 15.20 11.14 9.05
C SER A 245 16.33 10.87 8.05
N ASN A 246 16.10 10.11 6.98
CA ASN A 246 17.07 9.98 5.90
C ASN A 246 17.30 11.35 5.23
N PRO A 247 18.55 11.85 5.09
CA PRO A 247 18.80 13.18 4.56
C PRO A 247 18.21 13.45 3.17
N THR A 248 18.27 12.48 2.25
CA THR A 248 17.74 12.61 0.88
C THR A 248 16.21 12.72 0.91
N VAL A 249 15.56 11.88 1.72
CA VAL A 249 14.10 11.89 1.89
C VAL A 249 13.64 13.17 2.57
N TYR A 250 14.30 13.56 3.66
CA TYR A 250 13.99 14.76 4.42
C TYR A 250 14.12 16.03 3.55
N GLN A 251 15.19 16.14 2.76
CA GLN A 251 15.40 17.27 1.85
C GLN A 251 14.31 17.40 0.78
N SER A 252 13.62 16.30 0.43
CA SER A 252 12.53 16.34 -0.54
C SER A 252 11.29 17.09 -0.02
N SER A 253 11.02 17.02 1.29
CA SER A 253 9.97 17.80 1.96
C SER A 253 10.17 17.79 3.49
N PRO A 254 10.91 18.77 4.04
CA PRO A 254 11.20 18.82 5.48
C PRO A 254 9.94 18.85 6.35
N ASN A 255 8.92 19.61 5.95
CA ASN A 255 7.67 19.74 6.71
C ASN A 255 6.89 18.41 6.78
N ALA A 256 6.83 17.67 5.67
CA ALA A 256 6.18 16.36 5.66
C ALA A 256 6.96 15.35 6.51
N ALA A 257 8.29 15.36 6.45
CA ALA A 257 9.13 14.51 7.29
C ALA A 257 8.93 14.76 8.79
N ILE A 258 8.88 16.03 9.22
CA ILE A 258 8.56 16.41 10.61
C ILE A 258 7.16 15.94 11.01
N SER A 259 6.16 16.05 10.13
CA SER A 259 4.81 15.55 10.38
C SER A 259 4.78 14.03 10.57
N VAL A 260 5.51 13.27 9.74
CA VAL A 260 5.67 11.81 9.89
C VAL A 260 6.31 11.46 11.23
N MET A 261 7.37 12.18 11.62
CA MET A 261 8.03 11.98 12.91
C MET A 261 7.07 12.21 14.09
N ALA A 262 6.28 13.30 14.03
CA ALA A 262 5.30 13.64 15.05
C ALA A 262 4.20 12.58 15.16
N GLN A 263 3.60 12.19 14.04
CA GLN A 263 2.52 11.19 14.01
C GLN A 263 2.99 9.80 14.46
N SER A 264 4.18 9.40 14.03
CA SER A 264 4.79 8.12 14.41
C SER A 264 5.06 8.08 15.91
N TYR A 265 5.62 9.15 16.48
CA TYR A 265 5.84 9.25 17.91
C TYR A 265 4.52 9.22 18.68
N ALA A 266 3.49 9.93 18.19
CA ALA A 266 2.17 9.94 18.79
C ALA A 266 1.47 8.59 18.80
N ALA A 267 1.66 7.77 17.76
CA ALA A 267 1.11 6.43 17.70
C ALA A 267 1.80 5.49 18.71
N VAL A 268 3.13 5.57 18.84
CA VAL A 268 3.90 4.67 19.70
C VAL A 268 3.72 4.92 21.18
N SER A 269 3.46 6.17 21.55
CA SER A 269 3.20 6.55 22.93
C SER A 269 1.85 6.06 23.46
N THR A 270 0.95 5.55 22.60
CA THR A 270 -0.45 5.24 23.00
C THR A 270 -0.48 4.18 24.08
N GLN A 271 -1.46 4.24 24.98
CA GLN A 271 -1.55 3.26 26.07
C GLN A 271 -1.60 1.82 25.54
N ALA A 272 -2.31 1.61 24.42
CA ALA A 272 -2.38 0.32 23.75
C ALA A 272 -1.00 -0.17 23.27
N VAL A 273 -0.19 0.72 22.69
CA VAL A 273 1.14 0.37 22.16
C VAL A 273 2.17 0.26 23.27
N THR A 274 2.21 1.20 24.21
CA THR A 274 3.16 1.19 25.34
C THR A 274 2.96 0.00 26.27
N ALA A 275 1.74 -0.47 26.46
CA ALA A 275 1.46 -1.67 27.24
C ALA A 275 2.08 -2.95 26.62
N VAL A 276 2.18 -3.01 25.29
CA VAL A 276 2.70 -4.18 24.56
C VAL A 276 4.17 -4.04 24.18
N ALA A 277 4.61 -2.83 23.85
CA ALA A 277 5.96 -2.49 23.40
C ALA A 277 6.55 -1.33 24.24
N PRO A 278 6.82 -1.53 25.54
CA PRO A 278 7.24 -0.45 26.45
C PRO A 278 8.58 0.20 26.07
N SER A 279 9.47 -0.51 25.37
CA SER A 279 10.74 0.04 24.89
C SER A 279 10.62 0.91 23.65
N ALA A 280 9.48 0.90 22.95
CA ALA A 280 9.33 1.58 21.67
C ALA A 280 9.38 3.10 21.80
N VAL A 281 8.78 3.68 22.85
CA VAL A 281 8.83 5.13 23.11
C VAL A 281 10.25 5.61 23.38
N ALA A 282 11.02 4.86 24.17
CA ALA A 282 12.42 5.19 24.47
C ALA A 282 13.28 5.14 23.21
N ALA A 283 13.14 4.09 22.40
CA ALA A 283 13.84 3.96 21.13
C ALA A 283 13.51 5.11 20.17
N MET A 284 12.23 5.49 20.08
CA MET A 284 11.82 6.60 19.20
C MET A 284 12.32 7.96 19.69
N THR A 285 12.31 8.17 21.00
CA THR A 285 12.89 9.38 21.62
C THR A 285 14.38 9.50 21.27
N GLN A 286 15.13 8.39 21.31
CA GLN A 286 16.54 8.38 20.89
C GLN A 286 16.71 8.70 19.40
N GLN A 287 15.90 8.12 18.53
CA GLN A 287 15.94 8.41 17.08
C GLN A 287 15.63 9.88 16.79
N LEU A 288 14.63 10.45 17.45
CA LEU A 288 14.29 11.87 17.32
C LEU A 288 15.41 12.78 17.81
N ASN A 289 16.01 12.49 18.97
CA ASN A 289 17.16 13.26 19.47
C ASN A 289 18.37 13.19 18.51
N GLN A 290 18.61 12.05 17.87
CA GLN A 290 19.63 11.93 16.83
C GLN A 290 19.29 12.78 15.60
N ALA A 291 18.05 12.74 15.12
CA ALA A 291 17.59 13.55 13.99
C ALA A 291 17.68 15.07 14.29
N ALA A 292 17.37 15.50 15.52
CA ALA A 292 17.44 16.89 15.96
C ALA A 292 18.87 17.48 15.89
N THR A 293 19.88 16.62 16.09
CA THR A 293 21.30 17.02 16.09
C THR A 293 21.99 16.76 14.76
N THR A 294 21.31 16.16 13.78
CA THR A 294 21.91 15.81 12.49
C THR A 294 22.15 17.06 11.63
N THR A 295 23.42 17.38 11.37
CA THR A 295 23.84 18.59 10.64
C THR A 295 23.18 18.74 9.28
N THR A 296 23.06 17.67 8.50
CA THR A 296 22.47 17.72 7.15
C THR A 296 20.96 18.02 7.18
N LEU A 297 20.24 17.55 8.21
CA LEU A 297 18.82 17.88 8.40
C LEU A 297 18.68 19.35 8.83
N ASN A 298 19.54 19.80 9.75
CA ASN A 298 19.55 21.19 10.21
C ASN A 298 19.93 22.20 9.10
N GLN A 299 20.74 21.78 8.12
CA GLN A 299 21.01 22.58 6.93
C GLN A 299 19.79 22.68 6.00
N ALA A 300 19.03 21.59 5.84
CA ALA A 300 17.80 21.58 5.04
C ALA A 300 16.65 22.31 5.73
N ASN A 301 16.64 22.32 7.06
CA ASN A 301 15.65 22.99 7.88
C ASN A 301 16.30 23.51 9.19
N PRO A 302 16.64 24.81 9.26
CA PRO A 302 17.27 25.40 10.46
C PRO A 302 16.43 25.30 11.75
N THR A 303 15.12 25.07 11.63
CA THR A 303 14.21 24.88 12.78
C THR A 303 13.98 23.41 13.15
N ASN A 304 14.67 22.46 12.51
CA ASN A 304 14.51 21.03 12.73
C ASN A 304 14.68 20.63 14.20
N GLY A 305 15.75 21.08 14.85
CA GLY A 305 16.00 20.79 16.27
C GLY A 305 14.88 21.30 17.19
N THR A 306 14.39 22.52 16.97
CA THR A 306 13.28 23.09 17.76
C THR A 306 11.96 22.34 17.52
N GLN A 307 11.66 22.00 16.27
CA GLN A 307 10.45 21.25 15.92
C GLN A 307 10.45 19.83 16.51
N ILE A 308 11.59 19.14 16.50
CA ILE A 308 11.70 17.81 17.11
C ILE A 308 11.58 17.91 18.64
N ASN A 309 12.20 18.90 19.27
CA ASN A 309 12.03 19.13 20.71
C ASN A 309 10.55 19.41 21.06
N GLU A 310 9.81 20.13 20.22
CA GLU A 310 8.37 20.30 20.39
C GLU A 310 7.61 18.97 20.30
N ILE A 311 7.96 18.06 19.38
CA ILE A 311 7.33 16.73 19.30
C ILE A 311 7.53 15.96 20.61
N LEU A 312 8.75 15.97 21.13
CA LEU A 312 9.10 15.30 22.38
C LEU A 312 8.38 15.94 23.60
N ASN A 313 8.22 17.26 23.61
CA ASN A 313 7.59 17.99 24.71
C ASN A 313 6.06 17.95 24.67
N LYS A 314 5.41 18.18 23.51
CA LYS A 314 3.93 18.30 23.39
C LYS A 314 3.20 17.02 23.75
N GLN A 315 3.83 15.87 23.52
CA GLN A 315 3.27 14.59 23.91
C GLN A 315 3.15 14.42 25.41
N SER A 316 4.01 15.06 26.21
CA SER A 316 3.89 14.96 27.66
C SER A 316 2.57 15.55 28.20
N GLU A 317 1.95 16.51 27.49
CA GLU A 317 0.71 17.18 27.90
C GLU A 317 -0.55 16.43 27.40
N GLU A 318 -0.64 16.10 26.10
CA GLU A 318 -1.79 15.37 25.55
C GLU A 318 -1.89 13.92 26.09
N TYR A 319 -0.76 13.25 26.35
CA TYR A 319 -0.78 11.95 27.04
C TYR A 319 -1.33 12.06 28.45
N ARG A 320 -0.89 13.07 29.21
CA ARG A 320 -1.35 13.26 30.59
C ARG A 320 -2.87 13.41 30.67
N GLN A 321 -3.50 14.05 29.68
CA GLN A 321 -4.94 14.27 29.66
C GLN A 321 -5.73 13.02 29.21
N ALA A 322 -5.20 12.24 28.27
CA ALA A 322 -5.83 11.00 27.83
C ALA A 322 -5.85 9.91 28.94
N THR A 323 -4.78 9.80 29.74
CA THR A 323 -4.72 8.83 30.86
C THR A 323 -5.61 9.23 32.04
N ALA A 324 -5.88 10.53 32.24
CA ALA A 324 -6.73 11.00 33.33
C ALA A 324 -8.23 10.72 33.11
N THR A 325 -8.66 10.57 31.86
CA THR A 325 -10.08 10.36 31.51
C THR A 325 -10.45 8.86 31.47
N ALA A 326 -9.48 7.97 31.32
CA ALA A 326 -9.69 6.52 31.21
C ALA A 326 -9.90 5.78 32.55
N THR A 327 -9.74 6.45 33.70
CA THR A 327 -9.93 5.87 35.05
C THR A 327 -11.25 6.26 35.70
N ALA A 328 -12.13 7.00 35.02
CA ALA A 328 -13.49 7.19 35.50
C ALA A 328 -14.27 5.87 35.27
N PRO A 329 -14.75 5.19 36.33
CA PRO A 329 -15.62 4.04 36.15
C PRO A 329 -16.84 4.47 35.33
N VAL A 330 -17.04 3.82 34.19
CA VAL A 330 -18.26 3.98 33.39
C VAL A 330 -19.40 3.39 34.22
N THR A 331 -20.07 4.22 35.02
CA THR A 331 -21.40 3.90 35.52
C THR A 331 -22.32 3.82 34.29
N GLN A 332 -22.60 2.60 33.85
CA GLN A 332 -23.62 2.31 32.85
C GLN A 332 -24.97 2.83 33.37
N GLN A 333 -25.32 4.05 32.98
CA GLN A 333 -26.66 4.58 33.17
C GLN A 333 -27.53 3.97 32.08
N ALA A 334 -28.20 2.86 32.43
CA ALA A 334 -29.19 2.21 31.59
C ALA A 334 -30.30 3.20 31.25
N THR A 335 -30.26 3.75 30.04
CA THR A 335 -31.37 4.54 29.50
C THR A 335 -32.30 3.55 28.81
N GLN A 336 -33.33 3.10 29.54
CA GLN A 336 -34.46 2.36 28.97
C GLN A 336 -35.26 3.33 28.10
N THR A 337 -35.03 3.29 26.79
CA THR A 337 -35.90 3.94 25.81
C THR A 337 -37.04 2.98 25.48
N THR A 338 -38.17 3.12 26.17
CA THR A 338 -39.42 2.44 25.84
C THR A 338 -40.01 3.09 24.59
N THR A 339 -39.71 2.56 23.40
CA THR A 339 -40.48 2.85 22.19
C THR A 339 -41.73 1.96 22.16
N GLN A 340 -42.85 2.55 22.57
CA GLN A 340 -44.18 1.99 22.42
C GLN A 340 -44.57 2.03 20.92
N PRO A 341 -44.90 0.90 20.28
CA PRO A 341 -45.37 0.89 18.90
C PRO A 341 -46.81 1.41 18.83
N THR A 342 -47.02 2.56 18.20
CA THR A 342 -48.35 3.04 17.81
C THR A 342 -48.85 2.17 16.66
N VAL A 343 -49.76 1.25 16.97
CA VAL A 343 -50.51 0.46 15.99
C VAL A 343 -51.49 1.42 15.30
N GLN A 344 -51.17 1.83 14.08
CA GLN A 344 -52.13 2.51 13.22
C GLN A 344 -53.01 1.43 12.56
N THR A 345 -54.21 1.29 13.10
CA THR A 345 -55.28 0.43 12.59
C THR A 345 -55.72 0.90 11.21
N LEU A 346 -55.58 0.01 10.22
CA LEU A 346 -56.13 0.16 8.88
C LEU A 346 -57.62 -0.23 8.91
N PRO A 347 -58.56 0.60 8.41
CA PRO A 347 -59.95 0.22 8.33
C PRO A 347 -60.15 -0.90 7.30
N THR A 348 -60.84 -1.94 7.76
CA THR A 348 -61.41 -3.01 6.96
C THR A 348 -62.48 -2.44 6.05
N GLU A 349 -62.18 -2.23 4.77
CA GLU A 349 -63.22 -2.03 3.75
C GLU A 349 -63.55 -3.38 3.12
N LEU A 350 -64.74 -3.83 3.50
CA LEU A 350 -65.45 -5.01 3.06
C LEU A 350 -66.06 -4.68 1.70
N ASP A 351 -65.61 -5.31 0.61
CA ASP A 351 -66.44 -5.36 -0.59
C ASP A 351 -66.55 -6.75 -1.21
N ARG A 352 -67.79 -7.09 -1.51
CA ARG A 352 -68.36 -8.37 -1.90
C ARG A 352 -68.65 -8.36 -3.39
N THR A 353 -68.10 -9.32 -4.13
CA THR A 353 -68.72 -9.91 -5.34
C THR A 353 -67.95 -11.21 -5.61
N LYS A 354 -68.38 -12.41 -5.21
CA LYS A 354 -69.54 -13.25 -5.60
C LYS A 354 -69.80 -13.29 -7.12
N THR A 355 -70.02 -14.52 -7.59
CA THR A 355 -70.58 -15.02 -8.87
C THR A 355 -69.67 -15.08 -10.09
N THR A 356 -69.54 -16.16 -10.87
CA THR A 356 -70.11 -17.53 -10.92
C THR A 356 -69.36 -18.24 -12.07
N SER A 357 -68.97 -19.51 -11.91
CA SER A 357 -68.71 -20.41 -13.05
C SER A 357 -70.04 -20.75 -13.74
N PRO A 358 -69.99 -21.14 -15.03
CA PRO A 358 -70.28 -22.54 -15.30
C PRO A 358 -69.41 -23.18 -16.39
N SER A 359 -69.23 -24.50 -16.20
CA SER A 359 -69.02 -25.59 -17.17
C SER A 359 -67.80 -25.59 -18.08
#